data_AF-A0A9X7SK51-F1
#
_entry.id   AF-A0A9X7SK51-F1
#
_cell.length_a   1.000
_cell.length_b   1.000
_cell.length_c   1.000
_cell.angle_alpha   90.00
_cell.angle_beta   90.00
_cell.angle_gamma   90.00
#
_symmetry.space_group_name_H-M   'P 1'
#
loop_
_entity.id
_entity.type
_entity.pdbx_description
1 polymer ?
#
loop_
_entity_poly.entity_id
_entity_poly.type
_entity_poly.pdbx_seq_one_letter_code
_entity_poly.pdbx_strand_id
1 'polypeptide(L)' 'MEKVAQRCIVCEQEQNDGIAICEQFICQKCEQEMVNTDVQDEKYPFFIHQMRRIWLRKDA' A
#
# COMPACT_ATOMS: atom_id res chain seq x y z
N MET A 1 -0.22 7.76 25.05
CA MET A 1 -0.85 7.04 23.93
C MET A 1 0.11 7.13 22.77
N GLU A 2 0.96 6.12 22.61
CA GLU A 2 2.01 6.10 21.59
C GLU A 2 1.36 5.84 20.22
N LYS A 3 1.57 6.75 19.28
CA LYS A 3 1.25 6.48 17.87
C LYS A 3 2.24 5.42 17.40
N VAL A 4 1.72 4.25 17.01
CA VAL A 4 2.55 3.16 16.47
C VAL A 4 2.82 3.49 15.01
N ALA A 5 4.06 3.87 14.71
CA ALA A 5 4.51 3.99 13.32
C ALA A 5 4.44 2.60 12.68
N GLN A 6 3.75 2.50 11.55
CA GLN A 6 3.65 1.27 10.78
C GLN A 6 4.52 1.38 9.53
N ARG A 7 5.17 0.29 9.16
CA ARG A 7 6.04 0.24 7.99
C ARG A 7 5.20 0.07 6.73
N CYS A 8 5.29 1.03 5.82
CA CYS A 8 4.61 1.00 4.54
C CYS A 8 5.16 -0.13 3.68
N ILE A 9 4.30 -0.93 3.05
CA ILE A 9 4.72 -2.04 2.18
C ILE A 9 5.13 -1.59 0.78
N VAL A 10 4.80 -0.35 0.40
CA VAL A 10 5.09 0.22 -0.93
C VAL A 10 6.44 0.95 -0.92
N CYS A 11 6.64 1.86 0.03
CA CYS A 11 7.89 2.63 0.15
C CYS A 11 8.83 2.11 1.25
N GLU A 12 8.43 1.09 2.01
CA GLU A 12 9.21 0.48 3.10
C GLU A 12 9.57 1.43 4.25
N GLN A 13 8.94 2.60 4.32
CA GLN A 13 9.17 3.63 5.35
C GLN A 13 8.20 3.49 6.53
N GLU A 14 8.68 3.76 7.75
CA GLU A 14 7.86 3.85 8.94
C GLU A 14 7.08 5.16 8.98
N GLN A 15 5.76 5.06 9.00
CA GLN A 15 4.84 6.19 8.94
C GLN A 15 3.72 5.99 9.95
N ASN A 16 3.27 7.08 10.56
CA ASN A 16 2.18 7.06 11.53
C ASN A 16 0.81 7.32 10.88
N ASP A 17 0.81 7.75 9.63
CA ASP A 17 -0.37 8.19 8.89
C ASP A 17 -0.48 7.42 7.57
N GLY A 18 -1.65 6.78 7.38
CA GLY A 18 -1.94 5.91 6.25
C GLY A 18 -3.07 4.93 6.55
N ILE A 19 -3.23 3.93 5.68
CA ILE A 19 -4.25 2.89 5.77
C ILE A 19 -3.63 1.50 5.93
N ALA A 20 -4.24 0.66 6.76
CA ALA A 20 -3.87 -0.75 6.87
C ALA A 20 -4.88 -1.61 6.07
N ILE A 21 -4.40 -2.38 5.09
CA ILE A 21 -5.18 -3.28 4.23
C ILE A 21 -4.67 -4.71 4.42
N CYS A 22 -5.53 -5.63 4.87
CA CYS A 22 -5.21 -7.08 4.99
C CYS A 22 -3.85 -7.35 5.68
N GLU A 23 -3.62 -6.74 6.85
CA GLU A 23 -2.38 -6.81 7.66
C GLU A 23 -1.14 -6.14 7.05
N GLN A 24 -1.29 -5.43 5.92
CA GLN A 24 -0.23 -4.61 5.35
C GLN A 24 -0.56 -3.13 5.52
N PHE A 25 0.45 -2.32 5.81
CA PHE A 25 0.28 -0.89 5.98
C PHE A 25 0.73 -0.14 4.72
N ILE A 26 -0.04 0.86 4.30
CA ILE A 26 0.28 1.74 3.18
C ILE A 26 0.23 3.16 3.72
N CYS A 27 1.32 3.91 3.58
CA CYS A 27 1.34 5.29 4.03
C CYS A 27 0.48 6.18 3.13
N GLN A 28 0.08 7.34 3.67
CA GLN A 28 -0.80 8.29 2.98
C GLN A 28 -0.31 8.64 1.57
N LYS A 29 1.01 8.84 1.43
CA LYS A 29 1.65 9.20 0.17
C LYS A 29 1.49 8.09 -0.88
N CYS A 30 1.73 6.83 -0.50
CA CYS A 30 1.61 5.71 -1.43
C CYS A 30 0.15 5.44 -1.81
N GLU A 31 -0.77 5.61 -0.87
CA GLU A 31 -2.21 5.50 -1.16
C GLU A 31 -2.64 6.60 -2.15
N GLN A 32 -2.16 7.83 -1.95
CA GLN A 32 -2.47 8.93 -2.85
C GLN A 32 -1.84 8.71 -4.21
N GLU A 33 -0.59 8.27 -4.28
CA GLU A 33 0.02 7.89 -5.55
C GLU A 33 -0.79 6.81 -6.25
N MET A 34 -1.27 5.77 -5.55
CA MET A 34 -2.11 4.73 -6.14
C MET A 34 -3.46 5.24 -6.64
N VAL A 35 -4.13 6.10 -5.88
CA VAL A 35 -5.43 6.70 -6.24
C VAL A 35 -5.28 7.74 -7.35
N ASN A 36 -4.16 8.46 -7.39
CA ASN A 36 -3.87 9.50 -8.38
C ASN A 36 -3.20 8.92 -9.63
N THR A 37 -2.62 7.72 -9.56
CA THR A 37 -2.09 7.01 -10.73
C THR A 37 -3.27 6.55 -11.57
N ASP A 38 -3.40 7.18 -12.72
CA ASP A 38 -4.46 6.86 -13.67
C ASP A 38 -4.29 5.43 -14.20
N VAL A 39 -5.40 4.78 -14.52
CA VAL A 39 -5.45 3.41 -15.05
C VAL A 39 -4.67 3.28 -16.36
N GLN A 40 -4.48 4.40 -17.05
CA GLN A 40 -3.76 4.50 -18.32
C GLN A 40 -2.25 4.71 -18.15
N ASP A 41 -1.77 4.96 -16.93
CA ASP A 41 -0.35 5.13 -16.66
C ASP A 41 0.34 3.76 -16.65
N GLU A 42 1.51 3.66 -17.28
CA GLU A 42 2.30 2.42 -17.39
C GLU A 42 2.68 1.84 -16.01
N LYS A 43 2.57 2.66 -14.95
CA LYS A 43 2.81 2.28 -13.55
C LYS A 43 1.61 1.62 -12.88
N TYR A 44 0.40 1.76 -13.40
CA TYR A 44 -0.81 1.12 -12.86
C TYR A 44 -0.67 -0.41 -12.68
N PRO A 45 -0.17 -1.18 -13.67
CA PRO A 45 0.06 -2.61 -13.47
C PRO A 45 1.06 -2.93 -12.36
N PHE A 46 2.04 -2.06 -12.08
CA PHE A 46 2.98 -2.26 -10.98
C PHE A 46 2.28 -2.16 -9.61
N PHE A 47 1.42 -1.15 -9.42
CA PHE A 47 0.62 -1.01 -8.20
C PHE A 47 -0.40 -2.14 -8.05
N ILE A 48 -1.05 -2.57 -9.14
CA ILE A 48 -1.95 -3.73 -9.13
C ILE A 48 -1.20 -5.03 -8.82
N HIS A 49 0.04 -5.19 -9.30
CA HIS A 49 0.88 -6.34 -8.94
C HIS A 49 1.20 -6.37 -7.44
N GLN A 50 1.55 -5.23 -6.85
CA GLN A 50 1.77 -5.13 -5.40
C GLN A 50 0.48 -5.41 -4.63
N MET A 51 -0.66 -4.82 -5.03
CA MET A 51 -1.96 -5.11 -4.41
C MET A 51 -2.36 -6.58 -4.55
N ARG A 52 -2.15 -7.21 -5.70
CA ARG A 52 -2.36 -8.64 -5.87
C ARG A 52 -1.56 -9.45 -4.86
N ARG A 53 -0.32 -9.07 -4.51
CA ARG A 53 0.45 -9.76 -3.46
C ARG A 53 -0.18 -9.62 -2.07
N ILE A 54 -0.87 -8.51 -1.80
CA ILE A 54 -1.63 -8.31 -0.55
C ILE A 54 -2.84 -9.24 -0.50
N TRP A 55 -3.60 -9.31 -1.59
CA TRP A 55 -4.80 -10.12 -1.70
C TRP A 55 -4.52 -11.60 -1.98
N LEU A 56 -3.32 -11.96 -2.45
CA LEU A 56 -2.85 -13.33 -2.64
C LEU A 56 -2.37 -13.95 -1.32
N ARG A 57 -3.06 -13.67 -0.21
CA ARG A 57 -3.21 -14.72 0.80
C ARG A 57 -4.16 -15.72 0.16
N LYS A 58 -3.58 -16.66 -0.58
CA LYS A 58 -4.24 -17.92 -0.90
C LYS A 58 -4.71 -18.48 0.43
N ASP A 59 -6.00 -18.39 0.69
CA ASP A 59 -6.71 -19.38 1.48
C ASP A 59 -6.29 -20.74 0.92
N ALA A 60 -5.34 -21.39 1.59
CA ALA A 60 -4.81 -22.71 1.27
C ALA A 60 -5.10 -23.62 2.45
#